data_AF-A0A970BQ36-F1
#
_entry.id   AF-A0A970BQ36-F1
#
_cell.length_a   1.000
_cell.length_b   1.000
_cell.length_c   1.000
_cell.angle_alpha   90.00
_cell.angle_beta   90.00
_cell.angle_gamma   90.00
#
_symmetry.space_group_name_H-M   'P 1'
#
loop_
_entity.id
_entity.type
_entity.pdbx_description
1 polymer ?
#
loop_
_entity_poly.entity_id
_entity_poly.type
_entity_poly.pdbx_seq_one_letter_code
_entity_poly.pdbx_strand_id
1 'polypeptide(L)'
;GIHHLINVVSGNKGFPEACLIRGVEGYNGQGKQTKAMQIDRSLNGVDLRTSTEIWLEDDGYKPEFVTSKRIGIDYATEDDRNRHWRFNIIEA
;
A
#
# COMPACT_ATOMS: atom_id res chain seq x y z
N GLY A 1 -2.39 17.67 4.83
CA GLY A 1 -1.30 16.67 4.85
C GLY A 1 -0.47 16.84 3.61
N ILE A 2 0.86 16.81 3.72
CA ILE A 2 1.81 17.12 2.62
C ILE A 2 1.99 15.91 1.68
N HIS A 3 1.63 14.70 2.13
CA HIS A 3 1.84 13.45 1.38
C HIS A 3 0.52 12.76 1.04
N HIS A 4 0.48 12.13 -0.13
CA HIS A 4 -0.56 11.21 -0.55
C HIS A 4 -0.17 9.79 -0.16
N LEU A 5 -1.15 8.96 0.19
CA LEU A 5 -0.98 7.53 0.49
C LEU A 5 -1.85 6.74 -0.48
N ILE A 6 -1.35 5.61 -0.96
CA ILE A 6 -2.04 4.77 -1.93
C ILE A 6 -2.54 3.52 -1.23
N ASN A 7 -3.85 3.30 -1.28
CA ASN A 7 -4.47 2.09 -0.77
C ASN A 7 -5.23 1.41 -1.90
N VAL A 8 -5.11 0.09 -1.96
CA VAL A 8 -5.91 -0.75 -2.86
C VAL A 8 -6.95 -1.47 -2.02
N VAL A 9 -8.23 -1.18 -2.27
CA VAL A 9 -9.34 -1.87 -1.59
C VAL A 9 -9.37 -3.32 -2.06
N SER A 10 -9.29 -4.24 -1.11
CA SER A 10 -9.24 -5.69 -1.37
C SER A 10 -10.46 -6.44 -0.85
N GLY A 11 -11.27 -5.81 0.00
CA GLY A 11 -12.48 -6.40 0.55
C GLY A 11 -13.75 -6.08 -0.22
N ASN A 12 -14.85 -6.69 0.24
CA ASN A 12 -16.19 -6.41 -0.28
C ASN A 12 -16.68 -5.02 0.17
N LYS A 13 -17.59 -4.44 -0.63
CA LYS A 13 -18.27 -3.18 -0.27
C LYS A 13 -18.89 -3.29 1.13
N GLY A 14 -18.60 -2.31 1.98
CA GLY A 14 -19.07 -2.27 3.37
C GLY A 14 -18.07 -2.81 4.39
N PHE A 15 -16.99 -3.45 3.94
CA PHE A 15 -15.90 -3.92 4.80
C PHE A 15 -14.65 -3.07 4.58
N PRO A 16 -14.07 -2.45 5.63
CA PRO A 16 -12.95 -1.52 5.49
C PRO A 16 -11.61 -2.26 5.36
N GLU A 17 -11.44 -3.02 4.27
CA GLU A 17 -10.25 -3.82 4.00
C GLU A 17 -9.48 -3.28 2.79
N ALA A 18 -8.22 -2.91 3.02
CA ALA A 18 -7.34 -2.40 1.97
C ALA A 18 -5.87 -2.70 2.28
N CYS A 19 -5.08 -2.78 1.22
CA CYS A 19 -3.63 -2.87 1.28
C CYS A 19 -3.01 -1.49 1.03
N LEU A 20 -2.21 -1.00 1.99
CA LEU A 20 -1.44 0.23 1.84
C LEU A 20 -0.11 -0.05 1.12
N ILE A 21 0.14 0.63 -0.01
CA ILE A 21 1.42 0.57 -0.70
C ILE A 21 2.40 1.55 -0.03
N ARG A 22 3.39 0.99 0.67
CA ARG A 22 4.32 1.78 1.52
C ARG A 22 5.62 2.19 0.82
N GLY A 23 5.95 1.57 -0.30
CA GLY A 23 7.15 1.82 -1.08
C GLY A 23 7.07 1.10 -2.41
N VAL A 24 7.91 1.54 -3.33
CA VAL A 24 8.17 0.90 -4.62
C VAL A 24 9.69 0.90 -4.82
N GLU A 25 10.19 0.04 -5.70
CA GLU A 25 11.61 -0.05 -6.01
C GLU A 25 12.19 1.34 -6.37
N GLY A 26 13.39 1.64 -5.90
CA GLY A 26 14.05 2.93 -6.10
C GLY A 26 13.51 4.10 -5.25
N TYR A 27 12.38 3.94 -4.54
CA TYR A 27 11.78 5.01 -3.74
C TYR A 27 11.45 4.59 -2.30
N ASN A 28 12.41 4.80 -1.41
CA ASN A 28 12.28 4.49 0.02
C ASN A 28 11.51 5.58 0.80
N GLY A 29 10.28 5.26 1.20
CA GLY A 29 9.49 5.99 2.21
C GLY A 29 8.11 6.48 1.74
N GLN A 30 7.10 6.39 2.62
CA GLN A 30 5.65 6.45 2.36
C GLN A 30 5.04 7.71 1.68
N GLY A 31 5.85 8.65 1.21
CA GLY A 31 5.38 9.79 0.40
C GLY A 31 6.34 10.19 -0.73
N LYS A 32 7.48 9.49 -0.88
CA LYS A 32 8.41 9.72 -1.98
C LYS A 32 7.93 9.04 -3.25
N GLN A 33 7.33 7.86 -3.12
CA GLN A 33 6.80 7.09 -4.24
C GLN A 33 5.64 7.83 -4.92
N THR A 34 4.70 8.39 -4.15
CA THR A 34 3.55 9.08 -4.74
C THR A 34 3.97 10.34 -5.49
N LYS A 35 4.97 11.08 -4.98
CA LYS A 35 5.50 12.25 -5.67
C LYS A 35 6.26 11.87 -6.94
N ALA A 36 7.08 10.82 -6.88
CA ALA A 36 7.82 10.32 -8.04
C ALA A 36 6.90 9.81 -9.15
N MET A 37 5.83 9.12 -8.78
CA MET A 37 4.83 8.57 -9.70
C MET A 37 3.71 9.55 -10.06
N GLN A 38 3.77 10.81 -9.59
CA GLN A 38 2.74 11.84 -9.80
C GLN A 38 1.33 11.41 -9.35
N ILE A 39 1.26 10.60 -8.29
CA ILE A 39 0.02 10.13 -7.70
C ILE A 39 -0.47 11.15 -6.67
N ASP A 40 -1.67 11.67 -6.91
CA ASP A 40 -2.38 12.58 -6.01
C ASP A 40 -3.83 12.14 -5.75
N ARG A 41 -4.64 13.02 -5.14
CA ARG A 41 -6.03 12.71 -4.77
C ARG A 41 -6.99 12.57 -5.95
N SER A 42 -6.63 13.02 -7.15
CA SER A 42 -7.48 12.86 -8.35
C SER A 42 -7.73 11.39 -8.67
N LEU A 43 -6.81 10.50 -8.31
CA LEU A 43 -6.91 9.04 -8.50
C LEU A 43 -7.73 8.32 -7.41
N ASN A 44 -8.29 9.04 -6.43
CA ASN A 44 -9.09 8.41 -5.38
C ASN A 44 -10.39 7.83 -5.94
N GLY A 45 -10.65 6.55 -5.67
CA GLY A 45 -11.87 5.85 -6.10
C GLY A 45 -11.82 5.31 -7.53
N VAL A 46 -10.68 5.45 -8.22
CA VAL A 46 -10.43 4.81 -9.50
C VAL A 46 -10.52 3.29 -9.37
N ASP A 47 -11.20 2.65 -10.32
CA ASP A 47 -11.24 1.20 -10.44
C ASP A 47 -10.02 0.72 -11.21
N LEU A 48 -9.09 0.06 -10.52
CA LEU A 48 -7.84 -0.45 -11.10
C LEU A 48 -8.06 -1.50 -12.20
N ARG A 49 -9.27 -2.08 -12.33
CA ARG A 49 -9.57 -3.08 -13.36
C ARG A 49 -9.82 -2.47 -14.73
N THR A 50 -10.23 -1.19 -14.77
CA THR A 50 -10.65 -0.50 -16.00
C THR A 50 -9.92 0.81 -16.24
N SER A 51 -9.10 1.25 -15.29
CA SER A 51 -8.35 2.50 -15.40
C SER A 51 -7.28 2.44 -16.48
N THR A 52 -7.08 3.56 -17.16
CA THR A 52 -5.95 3.80 -18.08
C THR A 52 -4.89 4.72 -17.49
N GLU A 53 -5.13 5.28 -16.29
CA GLU A 53 -4.23 6.24 -15.64
C GLU A 53 -3.31 5.56 -14.62
N ILE A 54 -3.80 4.52 -13.94
CA ILE A 54 -3.06 3.75 -12.95
C ILE A 54 -3.58 2.31 -12.92
N TRP A 55 -2.67 1.35 -12.94
CA TRP A 55 -2.99 -0.07 -12.92
C TRP A 55 -1.87 -0.86 -12.22
N LEU A 56 -2.10 -2.16 -12.01
CA LEU A 56 -1.12 -3.08 -11.47
C LEU A 56 -0.82 -4.13 -12.54
N GLU A 57 0.46 -4.44 -12.74
CA GLU A 57 0.91 -5.51 -13.64
C GLU A 57 1.72 -6.53 -12.83
N ASP A 58 1.58 -7.81 -13.19
CA ASP A 58 2.44 -8.88 -12.69
C ASP A 58 3.62 -9.03 -13.66
N ASP A 59 4.81 -8.71 -13.18
CA ASP A 59 6.08 -8.88 -13.91
C ASP A 59 6.67 -10.29 -13.74
N GLY A 60 6.00 -11.17 -12.98
CA GLY A 60 6.45 -12.52 -12.66
C GLY A 60 7.43 -12.58 -11.48
N TYR A 61 7.80 -11.45 -10.89
CA TYR A 61 8.72 -11.41 -9.76
C TYR A 61 8.10 -12.06 -8.51
N LYS A 62 8.89 -12.87 -7.80
CA LYS A 62 8.51 -13.56 -6.57
C LYS A 62 9.47 -13.16 -5.45
N PRO A 63 9.21 -12.05 -4.75
CA PRO A 63 10.12 -11.57 -3.71
C PRO A 63 10.11 -12.48 -2.48
N GLU A 64 11.27 -12.68 -1.87
CA GLU A 64 11.34 -13.07 -0.46
C GLU A 64 11.01 -11.87 0.43
N PHE A 65 10.20 -12.10 1.46
CA PHE A 65 9.76 -11.03 2.35
C PHE A 65 9.73 -11.47 3.80
N VAL A 66 9.85 -10.48 4.69
CA VAL A 66 9.62 -10.63 6.12
C VAL A 66 8.36 -9.89 6.55
N THR A 67 7.66 -10.45 7.53
CA THR A 67 6.45 -9.86 8.11
C THR A 67 6.75 -9.22 9.47
N SER A 68 6.10 -8.09 9.76
CA SER A 68 6.27 -7.34 11.01
C SER A 68 4.95 -6.70 11.44
N LYS A 69 4.90 -6.16 12.67
CA LYS A 69 3.75 -5.39 13.16
C LYS A 69 3.59 -4.10 12.33
N ARG A 70 2.34 -3.66 12.17
CA ARG A 70 2.01 -2.39 11.51
C ARG A 70 2.46 -1.20 12.38
N ILE A 71 2.83 -0.09 11.74
CA ILE A 71 3.30 1.13 12.43
C ILE A 71 2.15 2.14 12.50
N GLY A 72 2.02 2.84 13.63
CA GLY A 72 1.07 3.95 13.78
C GLY A 72 -0.38 3.52 13.98
N ILE A 73 -0.60 2.32 14.53
CA ILE A 73 -1.92 1.77 14.83
C ILE A 73 -2.12 1.55 16.33
N ASP A 74 -1.47 2.35 17.18
CA ASP A 74 -1.55 2.19 18.64
C ASP A 74 -2.98 2.34 19.18
N TYR A 75 -3.85 3.02 18.42
CA TYR A 75 -5.28 3.16 18.69
C TYR A 75 -6.09 1.88 18.41
N ALA A 76 -5.55 0.91 17.68
CA ALA A 76 -6.27 -0.31 17.30
C ALA A 76 -6.31 -1.32 18.44
N THR A 77 -7.12 -2.37 18.25
CA THR A 77 -7.22 -3.50 19.20
C THR A 77 -5.86 -4.16 19.42
N GLU A 78 -5.68 -4.83 20.56
CA GLU A 78 -4.45 -5.56 20.84
C GLU A 78 -4.16 -6.62 19.79
N ASP A 79 -5.17 -7.36 19.37
CA ASP A 79 -5.09 -8.33 18.28
C ASP A 79 -4.57 -7.67 17.01
N ASP A 80 -5.15 -6.53 16.62
CA ASP A 80 -4.72 -5.79 15.42
C ASP A 80 -3.29 -5.28 15.51
N ARG A 81 -2.85 -4.81 16.67
CA ARG A 81 -1.48 -4.35 16.91
C ARG A 81 -0.48 -5.50 16.85
N ASN A 82 -0.90 -6.71 17.24
CA ASN A 82 -0.05 -7.90 17.26
C ASN A 82 -0.01 -8.65 15.91
N ARG A 83 -0.95 -8.39 14.99
CA ARG A 83 -0.93 -8.96 13.63
C ARG A 83 0.31 -8.53 12.83
N HIS A 84 0.96 -9.50 12.20
CA HIS A 84 2.10 -9.28 11.30
C HIS A 84 1.67 -8.91 9.86
N TRP A 85 0.84 -7.88 9.72
CA TRP A 85 0.31 -7.41 8.43
C TRP A 85 1.12 -6.26 7.84
N ARG A 86 2.44 -6.34 7.96
CA ARG A 86 3.37 -5.46 7.25
C ARG A 86 4.46 -6.31 6.62
N PHE A 87 4.46 -6.34 5.30
CA PHE A 87 5.35 -7.13 4.46
C PHE A 87 6.47 -6.21 3.95
N ASN A 88 7.73 -6.61 4.10
CA ASN A 88 8.89 -5.90 3.55
C ASN A 88 9.77 -6.91 2.81
N ILE A 89 10.21 -6.56 1.60
CA ILE A 89 11.11 -7.40 0.78
C ILE A 89 12.49 -7.43 1.46
N ILE A 90 13.17 -8.57 1.39
CA ILE A 90 14.50 -8.78 2.01
C ILE A 90 15.61 -8.12 1.18
N GLU A 91 15.49 -8.12 -0.14
CA GLU A 91 16.43 -7.50 -1.07
C GLU A 91 15.77 -6.26 -1.72
N ALA A 92 16.45 -5.11 -1.62
CA ALA A 92 16.02 -3.85 -2.22
C ALA A 92 17.21 -3.17 -2.90
#